data_AF-A0A9P5MTS6-F1
#
_entry.id   AF-A0A9P5MTS6-F1
#
_cell.length_a   1.000
_cell.length_b   1.000
_cell.length_c   1.000
_cell.angle_alpha   90.00
_cell.angle_beta   90.00
_cell.angle_gamma   90.00
#
_symmetry.space_group_name_H-M   'P 1'
#
loop_
_entity.id
_entity.type
_entity.pdbx_description
1 polymer ?
#
loop_
_entity_poly.entity_id
_entity_poly.type
_entity_poly.pdbx_seq_one_letter_code
_entity_poly.pdbx_strand_id
1 'polypeptide(L)'
;MAASASASASASASASASASASATPSRQILSVNPYENHPSLTQIEADVLWEYAKLNQHIEGLVTQTRSLRETPDETMLKQLRLGFWRERCAVRDNTGG
;
A
#
# COMPACT_ATOMS: atom_id res chain seq x y z
N MET A 1 8.69 -44.74 39.25
CA MET A 1 8.91 -44.04 40.52
C MET A 1 9.24 -42.59 40.21
N ALA A 2 8.39 -41.66 40.69
CA ALA A 2 8.64 -40.23 40.96
C ALA A 2 9.14 -39.32 39.80
N ALA A 3 8.74 -38.07 39.63
CA ALA A 3 7.74 -37.22 40.28
C ALA A 3 7.55 -35.94 39.42
N SER A 4 6.37 -35.33 39.57
CA SER A 4 6.08 -33.88 39.69
C SER A 4 6.89 -32.88 38.85
N ALA A 5 6.28 -32.19 37.89
CA ALA A 5 5.39 -31.01 38.05
C ALA A 5 6.10 -29.75 38.58
N SER A 6 6.16 -28.70 37.74
CA SER A 6 5.96 -27.31 38.17
C SER A 6 5.77 -26.40 36.95
N ALA A 7 4.59 -25.79 36.90
CA ALA A 7 4.16 -24.77 35.95
C ALA A 7 4.68 -23.37 36.35
N SER A 8 4.83 -22.49 35.36
CA SER A 8 4.64 -21.01 35.43
C SER A 8 5.27 -20.40 34.16
N ALA A 9 4.77 -19.36 33.51
CA ALA A 9 3.52 -18.64 33.48
C ALA A 9 3.67 -17.64 32.31
N SER A 10 2.53 -17.19 31.76
CA SER A 10 2.32 -15.85 31.20
C SER A 10 3.27 -15.32 30.12
N ALA A 11 2.81 -15.35 28.87
CA ALA A 11 2.98 -14.23 27.95
C ALA A 11 1.70 -14.05 27.13
N SER A 12 0.81 -13.21 27.64
CA SER A 12 -0.23 -12.53 26.89
C SER A 12 0.43 -11.61 25.87
N ALA A 13 0.21 -11.89 24.58
CA ALA A 13 0.44 -10.93 23.51
C ALA A 13 -0.84 -10.82 22.69
N SER A 14 -1.69 -9.92 23.14
CA SER A 14 -2.70 -9.25 22.33
C SER A 14 -1.97 -8.45 21.25
N ALA A 15 -2.25 -8.69 19.98
CA ALA A 15 -2.29 -7.64 18.96
C ALA A 15 -2.78 -8.21 17.62
N SER A 16 -4.02 -7.87 17.33
CA SER A 16 -4.59 -7.67 16.01
C SER A 16 -3.56 -7.26 14.95
N ALA A 17 -3.48 -8.03 13.88
CA ALA A 17 -3.14 -7.49 12.57
C ALA A 17 -3.89 -8.32 11.54
N SER A 18 -5.07 -7.82 11.20
CA SER A 18 -5.82 -8.18 9.99
C SER A 18 -4.90 -8.04 8.78
N ALA A 19 -4.27 -9.14 8.39
CA ALA A 19 -3.66 -9.30 7.09
C ALA A 19 -4.51 -10.29 6.30
N SER A 20 -5.78 -9.91 6.07
CA SER A 20 -6.53 -10.54 4.99
C SER A 20 -5.87 -10.07 3.70
N ALA A 21 -5.09 -10.98 3.15
CA ALA A 21 -4.38 -10.84 1.90
C ALA A 21 -5.33 -10.37 0.79
N SER A 22 -4.85 -9.37 0.05
CA SER A 22 -4.97 -9.27 -1.41
C SER A 22 -6.30 -9.73 -2.01
N ALA A 23 -7.23 -8.80 -2.14
CA ALA A 23 -8.01 -8.76 -3.36
C ALA A 23 -7.88 -7.34 -3.90
N THR A 24 -7.37 -7.22 -5.11
CA THR A 24 -7.54 -6.04 -5.96
C THR A 24 -8.76 -6.32 -6.84
N PRO A 25 -10.02 -6.21 -6.38
CA PRO A 25 -11.18 -6.36 -7.26
C PRO A 25 -11.63 -4.98 -7.78
N SER A 26 -10.71 -4.03 -7.96
CA SER A 26 -11.04 -2.60 -8.04
C SER A 26 -11.49 -2.08 -9.41
N ARG A 27 -11.94 -2.96 -10.31
CA ARG A 27 -12.65 -2.52 -11.54
C ARG A 27 -13.87 -3.37 -11.93
N GLN A 28 -13.90 -4.65 -11.60
CA GLN A 28 -14.99 -5.54 -12.01
C GLN A 28 -16.22 -5.48 -11.09
N ILE A 29 -16.06 -4.99 -9.85
CA ILE A 29 -17.17 -4.84 -8.88
C ILE A 29 -18.17 -3.74 -9.27
N LEU A 30 -17.86 -2.91 -10.27
CA LEU A 30 -18.73 -1.80 -10.69
C LEU A 30 -19.79 -2.16 -11.76
N SER A 31 -19.99 -3.44 -12.06
CA SER A 31 -20.92 -3.85 -13.12
C SER A 31 -22.40 -3.76 -12.73
N VAL A 32 -22.72 -3.89 -11.44
CA VAL A 32 -24.10 -3.87 -10.92
C VAL A 32 -24.17 -2.95 -9.71
N ASN A 33 -25.18 -2.06 -9.68
CA ASN A 33 -25.41 -1.16 -8.57
C ASN A 33 -25.96 -1.94 -7.34
N PRO A 34 -25.23 -2.04 -6.23
CA PRO A 34 -25.71 -2.74 -5.03
C PRO A 34 -26.86 -1.99 -4.32
N TYR A 35 -27.09 -0.72 -4.65
CA TYR A 35 -28.13 0.12 -4.04
C TYR A 35 -29.47 0.11 -4.81
N GLU A 36 -29.53 -0.51 -5.98
CA GLU A 36 -30.68 -0.45 -6.91
C GLU A 36 -32.01 -0.98 -6.32
N ASN A 37 -31.94 -1.90 -5.35
CA ASN A 37 -33.11 -2.56 -4.76
C ASN A 37 -33.29 -2.23 -3.26
N HIS A 38 -32.68 -1.16 -2.78
CA HIS A 38 -32.69 -0.86 -1.36
C HIS A 38 -34.02 -0.19 -0.96
N PRO A 39 -34.84 -0.80 -0.07
CA PRO A 39 -36.21 -0.34 0.22
C PRO A 39 -36.27 0.99 0.99
N SER A 40 -35.12 1.47 1.47
CA SER A 40 -34.99 2.71 2.26
C SER A 40 -34.45 3.88 1.44
N LEU A 41 -34.04 3.65 0.19
CA LEU A 41 -33.48 4.68 -0.68
C LEU A 41 -34.41 4.91 -1.86
N THR A 42 -34.51 6.17 -2.26
CA THR A 42 -35.10 6.51 -3.55
C THR A 42 -34.16 6.11 -4.69
N GLN A 43 -34.73 5.86 -5.87
CA GLN A 43 -33.94 5.45 -7.04
C GLN A 43 -32.78 6.42 -7.34
N ILE A 44 -33.03 7.73 -7.20
CA ILE A 44 -32.02 8.76 -7.45
C ILE A 44 -30.90 8.74 -6.40
N GLU A 45 -31.21 8.48 -5.14
CA GLU A 45 -30.20 8.38 -4.08
C GLU A 45 -29.30 7.16 -4.29
N ALA A 46 -29.89 6.04 -4.71
CA ALA A 46 -29.15 4.83 -5.05
C ALA A 46 -28.20 5.04 -6.23
N ASP A 47 -28.62 5.79 -7.26
CA ASP A 47 -27.79 6.12 -8.41
C ASP A 47 -26.65 7.08 -8.03
N VAL A 48 -26.97 8.12 -7.25
CA VAL A 48 -25.97 9.11 -6.81
C VAL A 48 -24.89 8.46 -5.95
N LEU A 49 -25.26 7.62 -4.98
CA LEU A 49 -24.29 6.89 -4.15
C LEU A 49 -23.41 5.97 -4.99
N TRP A 50 -23.99 5.36 -6.03
CA TRP A 50 -23.23 4.52 -6.93
C TRP A 50 -22.22 5.28 -7.77
N GLU A 51 -22.61 6.43 -8.32
CA GLU A 51 -21.70 7.30 -9.05
C GLU A 51 -20.59 7.87 -8.17
N TYR A 52 -20.90 8.21 -6.91
CA TYR A 52 -19.88 8.60 -5.94
C TYR A 52 -18.90 7.46 -5.61
N ALA A 53 -19.39 6.23 -5.47
CA ALA A 53 -18.53 5.07 -5.25
C ALA A 53 -17.58 4.85 -6.44
N LYS A 54 -18.08 4.96 -7.68
CA LYS A 54 -17.25 4.90 -8.90
C LYS A 54 -16.20 6.03 -8.93
N LEU A 55 -16.61 7.25 -8.61
CA LEU A 55 -15.71 8.41 -8.58
C LEU A 55 -14.59 8.22 -7.55
N ASN A 56 -14.93 7.75 -6.35
CA ASN A 56 -13.94 7.53 -5.31
C ASN A 56 -12.89 6.50 -5.73
N GLN A 57 -13.29 5.42 -6.42
CA GLN A 57 -12.35 4.45 -6.98
C GLN A 57 -11.42 5.05 -8.04
N HIS A 58 -11.94 5.94 -8.90
CA HIS A 58 -11.11 6.66 -9.86
C HIS A 58 -10.11 7.59 -9.16
N ILE A 59 -10.53 8.30 -8.11
CA ILE A 59 -9.66 9.16 -7.30
C ILE A 59 -8.55 8.34 -6.64
N GLU A 60 -8.87 7.20 -6.02
CA GLU A 60 -7.86 6.30 -5.43
C GLU A 60 -6.86 5.79 -6.47
N GLY A 61 -7.32 5.48 -7.68
CA GLY A 61 -6.47 5.14 -8.81
C GLY A 61 -5.51 6.27 -9.18
N LEU A 62 -6.02 7.50 -9.30
CA LEU A 62 -5.21 8.68 -9.60
C LEU A 62 -4.19 9.00 -8.50
N VAL A 63 -4.57 8.86 -7.23
CA VAL A 63 -3.66 9.05 -6.08
C VAL A 63 -2.52 8.02 -6.13
N THR A 64 -2.85 6.76 -6.39
CA THR A 64 -1.86 5.68 -6.52
C THR A 64 -0.90 5.93 -7.68
N GLN A 65 -1.42 6.32 -8.84
CA GLN A 65 -0.61 6.69 -10.00
C GLN A 65 0.28 7.89 -9.71
N THR A 66 -0.25 8.93 -9.06
CA THR A 66 0.50 10.14 -8.71
C THR A 66 1.64 9.82 -7.74
N ARG A 67 1.40 8.95 -6.76
CA ARG A 67 2.44 8.48 -5.84
C ARG A 67 3.53 7.71 -6.58
N SER A 68 3.14 6.75 -7.43
CA SER A 68 4.07 5.97 -8.24
C SER A 68 4.93 6.86 -9.16
N LEU A 69 4.30 7.86 -9.79
CA LEU A 69 4.97 8.82 -10.65
C LEU A 69 5.95 9.74 -9.90
N ARG A 70 5.80 9.92 -8.58
CA ARG A 70 6.75 10.71 -7.77
C ARG A 70 7.90 9.86 -7.26
N GLU A 71 7.62 8.64 -6.82
CA GLU A 71 8.60 7.74 -6.21
C GLU A 71 9.59 7.17 -7.24
N THR A 72 9.10 6.80 -8.42
CA THR A 72 9.92 6.23 -9.51
C THR A 72 11.04 7.16 -10.02
N PRO A 73 10.76 8.43 -10.39
CA PRO A 73 11.82 9.33 -10.87
C PRO A 73 12.79 9.73 -9.76
N ASP A 74 12.34 9.82 -8.51
CA ASP A 74 13.21 10.20 -7.39
C ASP A 74 14.26 9.12 -7.12
N GLU A 75 13.85 7.86 -7.05
CA GLU A 75 14.81 6.75 -6.91
C GLU A 75 15.82 6.68 -8.06
N THR A 76 15.36 6.89 -9.29
CA THR A 76 16.25 6.83 -10.47
C THR A 76 17.26 7.97 -10.47
N MET A 77 16.82 9.19 -10.15
CA MET A 77 17.71 10.35 -10.03
C MET A 77 18.71 10.17 -8.89
N LEU A 78 18.28 9.69 -7.72
CA LEU A 78 19.16 9.41 -6.58
C LEU A 78 20.19 8.32 -6.89
N LYS A 79 19.81 7.27 -7.64
CA LYS A 79 20.74 6.22 -8.10
C LYS A 79 21.80 6.82 -9.02
N GLN A 80 21.42 7.68 -9.97
CA GLN A 80 22.38 8.34 -10.86
C GLN A 80 23.32 9.28 -10.11
N LEU A 81 22.80 10.10 -9.20
CA LEU A 81 23.61 10.99 -8.36
C LEU A 81 24.60 10.21 -7.50
N ARG A 82 24.15 9.12 -6.88
CA ARG A 82 25.01 8.26 -6.05
C ARG A 82 26.12 7.63 -6.90
N LEU A 83 25.79 7.06 -8.05
CA LEU A 83 26.78 6.45 -8.96
C LEU A 83 27.77 7.48 -9.53
N GLY A 84 27.28 8.65 -9.94
CA GLY A 84 28.13 9.76 -10.42
C GLY A 84 29.07 10.25 -9.33
N PHE A 85 28.55 10.47 -8.11
CA PHE A 85 29.36 10.90 -6.97
C PHE A 85 30.42 9.88 -6.57
N TRP A 86 30.09 8.58 -6.57
CA TRP A 86 31.08 7.53 -6.32
C TRP A 86 32.16 7.50 -7.39
N ARG A 87 31.80 7.71 -8.66
CA ARG A 87 32.76 7.79 -9.77
C ARG A 87 33.75 8.93 -9.56
N GLU A 88 33.26 10.13 -9.24
CA GLU A 88 34.10 11.31 -8.96
C GLU A 88 35.03 11.07 -7.76
N ARG A 89 34.49 10.55 -6.63
CA ARG A 89 35.28 10.29 -5.42
C ARG A 89 36.28 9.15 -5.55
N CYS A 90 36.03 8.15 -6.39
CA CYS A 90 37.03 7.14 -6.70
C CYS A 90 38.16 7.74 -7.54
N ALA A 91 37.84 8.52 -8.59
CA ALA A 91 38.84 9.17 -9.43
C ALA A 91 39.75 10.14 -8.64
N VAL A 92 39.21 10.88 -7.67
CA VAL A 92 39.99 11.79 -6.80
C VAL A 92 40.98 11.05 -5.89
N ARG A 93 40.61 9.86 -5.42
CA ARG A 93 41.46 9.05 -4.52
C ARG A 93 42.61 8.38 -5.26
N ASP A 94 42.44 8.06 -6.54
CA ASP A 94 43.52 7.54 -7.38
C ASP A 94 44.55 8.63 -7.77
N ASN A 95 44.16 9.90 -7.76
CA ASN A 95 45.01 11.04 -8.15
C ASN A 95 45.89 11.61 -7.02
N THR A 96 45.67 11.20 -5.77
CA THR A 96 46.34 11.76 -4.57
C THR A 96 47.33 10.79 -3.90
N GLY A 97 47.57 9.62 -4.49
CA GLY A 97 48.45 8.57 -3.96
C GLY A 97 49.82 8.42 -4.64
N GLY A 98 50.37 9.49 -5.23
CA GLY A 98 51.68 9.51 -5.89
C GLY A 98 52.69 10.39 -5.17
#